data_AF-A0A938UIG7-F1
#
_entry.id   AF-A0A938UIG7-F1
#
_cell.length_a   1.000
_cell.length_b   1.000
_cell.length_c   1.000
_cell.angle_alpha   90.00
_cell.angle_beta   90.00
_cell.angle_gamma   90.00
#
_symmetry.space_group_name_H-M   'P 1'
#
loop_
_entity.id
_entity.type
_entity.pdbx_description
1 polymer ?
#
loop_
_entity_poly.entity_id
_entity_poly.type
_entity_poly.pdbx_seq_one_letter_code
_entity_poly.pdbx_strand_id
1 'polypeptide(L)' 'MARVTKTVTLSLPPEMDKKINVLLKKEGRTRSELFREALRRYMEEQEWKEITRYGRMKAKERGITEDQVEDMVDAYRK' A
#
# COMPACT_ATOMS: atom_id res chain seq x y z
N MET A 1 19.28 17.21 16.95
CA MET A 1 18.13 16.41 16.47
C MET A 1 18.64 15.07 15.99
N ALA A 2 18.12 13.96 16.53
CA ALA A 2 18.53 12.61 16.10
C ALA A 2 18.05 12.33 14.66
N ARG A 3 18.84 11.59 13.89
CA ARG A 3 18.52 11.25 12.49
C ARG A 3 17.31 10.29 12.46
N VAL A 4 16.26 10.66 11.74
CA VAL A 4 14.99 9.89 11.62
C VAL A 4 15.03 8.75 10.59
N THR A 5 16.19 8.45 10.00
CA THR A 5 16.31 7.49 8.88
C THR A 5 17.36 6.41 9.17
N LYS A 6 17.05 5.17 8.82
CA LYS A 6 17.98 4.03 8.85
C LYS A 6 18.35 3.60 7.42
N THR A 7 19.64 3.36 7.17
CA THR A 7 20.13 2.87 5.88
C THR A 7 19.79 1.39 5.70
N VAL A 8 19.35 1.02 4.50
CA VAL A 8 19.08 -0.36 4.10
C VAL A 8 19.88 -0.65 2.83
N THR A 9 20.63 -1.76 2.84
CA THR A 9 21.35 -2.25 1.66
C THR A 9 20.59 -3.45 1.10
N LEU A 10 20.35 -3.45 -0.21
CA LEU A 10 19.61 -4.50 -0.91
C LEU A 10 20.32 -4.87 -2.21
N SER A 11 20.33 -6.16 -2.52
CA SER A 11 20.82 -6.68 -3.80
C SER A 11 19.66 -6.85 -4.76
N LEU A 12 19.85 -6.49 -6.03
CA LEU A 12 18.82 -6.57 -7.07
C LEU A 12 19.35 -7.35 -8.27
N PRO A 13 18.48 -8.08 -8.99
CA PRO A 13 18.84 -8.63 -10.29
C PRO A 13 19.32 -7.51 -11.24
N PRO A 14 20.39 -7.73 -12.03
CA PRO A 14 20.94 -6.69 -12.92
C PRO A 14 19.92 -6.09 -13.88
N GLU A 15 19.01 -6.93 -14.41
CA GLU A 15 17.93 -6.48 -15.30
C GLU A 15 16.91 -5.57 -14.60
N MET A 16 16.71 -5.74 -13.29
CA MET A 16 15.85 -4.86 -12.50
C MET A 16 16.50 -3.49 -12.30
N ASP A 17 17.80 -3.44 -12.00
CA ASP A 17 18.53 -2.16 -11.87
C ASP A 17 18.48 -1.35 -13.17
N LYS A 18 18.63 -2.00 -14.33
CA LYS A 18 18.48 -1.35 -15.64
C LYS A 18 17.10 -0.69 -15.79
N LYS A 19 16.03 -1.40 -15.45
CA LYS A 19 14.66 -0.87 -15.52
C LYS A 19 14.44 0.30 -14.57
N ILE A 20 14.97 0.20 -13.35
CA ILE A 20 14.93 1.28 -12.36
C ILE A 20 15.65 2.53 -12.90
N ASN A 21 16.83 2.38 -13.48
CA ASN A 21 17.59 3.51 -14.01
C ASN A 21 16.84 4.22 -15.16
N VAL A 22 16.15 3.48 -16.02
CA VAL A 22 15.29 4.06 -17.06
C VAL A 22 14.11 4.82 -16.44
N LEU A 23 13.45 4.24 -15.44
CA LEU A 23 12.33 4.85 -14.76
C LEU A 23 12.71 6.18 -14.08
N LEU A 24 13.83 6.18 -13.34
CA LEU A 24 14.32 7.36 -12.63
C LEU A 24 14.68 8.50 -13.59
N LYS A 25 15.27 8.20 -14.74
CA LYS A 25 15.55 9.19 -15.79
C LYS A 25 14.28 9.81 -16.35
N LYS A 26 13.22 9.02 -16.52
CA LYS A 26 11.93 9.50 -17.03
C LYS A 26 11.20 10.38 -16.01
N GLU A 27 11.28 10.03 -14.73
CA GLU A 27 10.50 10.67 -13.66
C GLU A 27 11.25 11.78 -12.92
N GLY A 28 12.57 11.93 -13.14
CA GLY A 28 13.38 12.96 -12.48
C GLY A 28 13.52 12.78 -10.97
N ARG A 29 13.39 11.54 -10.46
CA ARG A 29 13.44 11.23 -9.02
C ARG A 29 14.66 10.41 -8.63
N THR A 30 14.93 10.32 -7.32
CA THR A 30 16.04 9.54 -6.77
C THR A 30 15.67 8.07 -6.49
N ARG A 31 16.69 7.19 -6.44
CA ARG A 31 16.51 5.78 -6.03
C ARG A 31 15.84 5.67 -4.66
N SER A 32 16.30 6.43 -3.67
CA SER A 32 15.77 6.37 -2.31
C SER A 32 14.31 6.83 -2.23
N GLU A 33 13.85 7.75 -3.08
CA GLU A 33 12.44 8.11 -3.17
C GLU A 33 11.61 6.96 -3.76
N LEU A 34 12.08 6.36 -4.85
CA LEU A 34 11.44 5.19 -5.46
C LEU A 34 11.25 4.04 -4.49
N PHE A 35 12.30 3.61 -3.81
CA PHE A 35 12.19 2.49 -2.90
C PHE A 35 11.32 2.80 -1.68
N ARG A 36 11.41 4.02 -1.12
CA ARG A 36 10.56 4.40 0.02
C ARG A 36 9.08 4.42 -0.36
N GLU A 37 8.76 4.96 -1.53
CA GLU A 37 7.38 4.98 -2.02
C GLU A 37 6.86 3.57 -2.33
N ALA A 38 7.65 2.76 -3.04
CA ALA A 38 7.29 1.38 -3.36
C ALA A 38 7.03 0.54 -2.10
N LEU A 39 7.90 0.65 -1.08
CA LEU A 39 7.72 -0.04 0.19
C LEU A 39 6.48 0.45 0.93
N ARG A 40 6.22 1.76 0.96
CA ARG A 40 5.02 2.32 1.60
C ARG A 40 3.75 1.78 0.94
N ARG A 41 3.66 1.87 -0.40
CA ARG A 41 2.51 1.35 -1.16
C ARG A 41 2.30 -0.14 -0.93
N TYR A 42 3.39 -0.91 -0.89
CA TYR A 42 3.30 -2.35 -0.62
C TYR A 42 2.73 -2.63 0.78
N MET A 43 3.18 -1.91 1.82
CA MET A 43 2.67 -2.06 3.18
C MET A 43 1.19 -1.68 3.28
N GLU A 44 0.82 -0.52 2.74
CA GLU A 44 -0.58 -0.07 2.68
C GLU A 44 -1.48 -1.10 1.95
N GLU A 45 -1.00 -1.69 0.86
CA GLU A 45 -1.73 -2.74 0.14
C GLU A 45 -1.93 -4.00 1.00
N GLN A 46 -0.94 -4.41 1.81
CA GLN A 46 -1.11 -5.54 2.73
C GLN A 46 -2.13 -5.23 3.83
N GLU A 47 -2.08 -4.04 4.43
CA GLU A 47 -3.04 -3.61 5.43
C GLU A 47 -4.47 -3.61 4.86
N TRP A 48 -4.66 -3.06 3.65
CA TRP A 48 -5.95 -3.07 2.96
C TRP A 48 -6.46 -4.49 2.66
N LYS A 49 -5.57 -5.43 2.30
CA LYS A 49 -5.94 -6.83 2.10
C LYS A 49 -6.46 -7.47 3.37
N GLU A 50 -5.84 -7.19 4.51
CA GLU A 50 -6.29 -7.70 5.81
C GLU A 50 -7.65 -7.14 6.21
N ILE A 51 -7.83 -5.81 6.11
CA ILE A 51 -9.10 -5.13 6.41
C ILE A 51 -10.21 -5.67 5.51
N THR A 52 -9.95 -5.78 4.21
CA THR A 52 -10.94 -6.27 3.23
C THR A 52 -11.30 -7.73 3.51
N ARG A 53 -10.32 -8.57 3.85
CA ARG A 53 -10.56 -9.97 4.23
C ARG A 53 -11.45 -10.05 5.47
N TYR A 54 -11.13 -9.29 6.52
CA TYR A 54 -11.92 -9.22 7.73
C TYR A 54 -13.36 -8.75 7.45
N GLY A 55 -13.51 -7.67 6.69
CA GLY A 55 -14.80 -7.12 6.30
C GLY A 55 -15.66 -8.13 5.53
N ARG A 56 -15.09 -8.84 4.55
CA ARG A 56 -15.79 -9.89 3.80
C ARG A 56 -16.27 -11.03 4.70
N MET A 57 -15.44 -11.49 5.64
CA MET A 57 -15.85 -12.52 6.59
C MET A 57 -17.03 -12.05 7.44
N LYS A 58 -16.97 -10.83 7.99
CA LYS A 58 -18.04 -10.27 8.82
C LYS A 58 -19.33 -10.00 8.05
N ALA A 59 -19.23 -9.51 6.82
CA ALA A 59 -20.40 -9.31 5.96
C ALA A 59 -21.11 -10.65 5.70
N LYS A 60 -20.34 -11.71 5.39
CA LYS A 60 -20.89 -13.06 5.19
C LYS A 60 -21.54 -13.63 6.46
N GLU A 61 -20.89 -13.49 7.62
CA GLU A 61 -21.43 -13.93 8.91
C GLU A 61 -22.77 -13.25 9.25
N ARG A 62 -22.94 -11.99 8.83
CA ARG A 62 -24.12 -11.17 9.15
C ARG A 62 -25.14 -11.08 8.03
N GLY A 63 -24.90 -11.72 6.88
CA GLY A 63 -25.76 -11.64 5.70
C GLY A 63 -25.87 -10.23 5.11
N ILE A 64 -24.85 -9.40 5.27
CA ILE A 64 -24.83 -8.02 4.76
C ILE A 64 -24.57 -8.04 3.25
N THR A 65 -25.41 -7.36 2.49
CA THR A 65 -25.27 -7.17 1.04
C THR A 65 -24.74 -5.77 0.72
N GLU A 66 -24.26 -5.56 -0.52
CA GLU A 66 -23.59 -4.31 -0.93
C GLU A 66 -24.53 -3.09 -0.89
N ASP A 67 -25.79 -3.27 -1.26
CA ASP A 67 -26.85 -2.25 -1.20
C ASP A 67 -27.17 -1.78 0.23
N GLN A 68 -26.92 -2.60 1.24
CA GLN A 68 -27.13 -2.23 2.64
C GLN A 68 -26.00 -1.37 3.21
N VAL A 69 -24.84 -1.32 2.56
CA VAL A 69 -23.65 -0.67 3.11
C VAL A 69 -23.85 0.83 3.26
N GLU A 70 -24.48 1.48 2.28
CA GLU A 70 -24.70 2.93 2.30
C GLU A 70 -25.61 3.33 3.46
N ASP A 71 -26.75 2.65 3.63
CA ASP A 71 -27.68 2.87 4.75
C ASP A 71 -27.00 2.66 6.11
N MET A 72 -26.15 1.63 6.23
CA MET A 72 -25.40 1.34 7.46
C MET A 72 -24.39 2.44 7.81
N VAL A 73 -23.70 3.00 6.81
CA VAL A 73 -22.72 4.07 6.99
C VAL A 73 -23.42 5.37 7.38
N ASP A 74 -24.54 5.69 6.73
CA ASP A 74 -25.32 6.88 7.03
C ASP A 74 -25.95 6.83 8.43
N ALA A 75 -26.41 5.64 8.85
CA ALA A 75 -26.90 5.43 10.20
C ALA A 75 -25.81 5.62 11.28
N TYR A 76 -24.55 5.27 10.98
CA TYR A 76 -23.43 5.41 11.91
C TYR A 76 -22.86 6.84 11.99
N ARG A 77 -22.94 7.62 10.91
CA ARG A 77 -22.40 8.99 10.84
C ARG A 77 -23.30 10.06 11.47
N LYS A 78 -24.54 9.72 11.86
CA LYS A 78 -25.46 10.59 12.61
C LYS A 78 -25.15 10.59 14.10
#